data_AF-A0A662IA62-F1
#
_entry.id   AF-A0A662IA62-F1
#
_cell.length_a   1.000
_cell.length_b   1.000
_cell.length_c   1.000
_cell.angle_alpha   90.00
_cell.angle_beta   90.00
_cell.angle_gamma   90.00
#
_symmetry.space_group_name_H-M   'P 1'
#
loop_
_entity.id
_entity.type
_entity.pdbx_description
1 polymer ?
#
loop_
_entity_poly.entity_id
_entity_poly.type
_entity_poly.pdbx_seq_one_letter_code
_entity_poly.pdbx_strand_id
1 'polypeptide(L)'
;MPRERKKGMGAHYGQEIKKLTPLHEEILLVLYERRAIYGGRRRGLPKRTIGAILADRGRRVSGNSLSGRLSELAGAGYVMCERGEVRIFDIKSRQYRYVKKPLWYLTERGKRYVEERLLGEEL
;
A
#
# COMPACT_ATOMS: atom_id res chain seq x y z
N MET A 1 -5.32 7.97 -34.76
CA MET A 1 -4.60 8.87 -33.83
C MET A 1 -4.64 8.26 -32.43
N PRO A 2 -3.51 7.82 -31.85
CA PRO A 2 -3.52 7.01 -30.64
C PRO A 2 -3.86 7.85 -29.39
N ARG A 3 -4.68 7.24 -28.52
CA ARG A 3 -5.29 7.82 -27.32
C ARG A 3 -4.23 8.24 -26.29
N GLU A 4 -4.15 9.54 -26.00
CA GLU A 4 -3.48 10.06 -24.81
C GLU A 4 -4.09 9.42 -23.55
N ARG A 5 -3.27 8.66 -22.80
CA ARG A 5 -3.68 8.08 -21.53
C ARG A 5 -3.74 9.19 -20.46
N LYS A 6 -4.86 9.25 -19.73
CA LYS A 6 -5.11 10.21 -18.63
C LYS A 6 -4.04 10.12 -17.53
N LYS A 7 -3.44 11.27 -17.16
CA LYS A 7 -2.63 11.44 -15.94
C LYS A 7 -3.41 10.96 -14.71
N GLY A 8 -2.86 10.00 -13.96
CA GLY A 8 -3.48 9.48 -12.74
C GLY A 8 -3.72 7.97 -12.74
N MET A 9 -3.62 7.30 -13.89
CA MET A 9 -3.43 5.85 -13.91
C MET A 9 -2.07 5.57 -13.25
N GLY A 10 -2.12 4.99 -12.05
CA GLY A 10 -0.92 4.57 -11.31
C GLY A 10 0.01 3.84 -12.26
N ALA A 11 1.31 4.15 -12.15
CA ALA A 11 2.33 3.59 -13.01
C ALA A 11 2.08 2.09 -13.20
N HIS A 12 1.97 1.69 -14.46
CA HIS A 12 1.92 0.30 -14.88
C HIS A 12 3.25 -0.35 -14.46
N TYR A 13 3.32 -0.86 -13.23
CA TYR A 13 4.48 -1.60 -12.76
C TYR A 13 4.32 -3.05 -13.19
N GLY A 14 4.62 -3.28 -14.47
CA GLY A 14 4.65 -4.59 -15.12
C GLY A 14 5.88 -5.43 -14.77
N GLN A 15 6.30 -5.45 -13.51
CA GLN A 15 7.20 -6.49 -13.02
C GLN A 15 6.50 -7.22 -11.89
N GLU A 16 6.02 -8.43 -12.18
CA GLU A 16 5.67 -9.39 -11.14
C GLU A 16 6.89 -9.56 -10.24
N ILE A 17 6.75 -9.20 -8.97
CA ILE A 17 7.78 -9.50 -7.99
C ILE A 17 7.94 -11.02 -7.89
N LYS A 18 9.08 -11.53 -8.34
CA LYS A 18 9.39 -12.96 -8.30
C LYS A 18 9.55 -13.49 -6.87
N LYS A 19 9.95 -12.63 -5.93
CA LYS A 19 10.13 -12.99 -4.52
C LYS A 19 9.89 -11.78 -3.61
N LEU A 20 9.29 -12.03 -2.45
CA LEU A 20 9.16 -11.03 -1.38
C LEU A 20 10.53 -10.83 -0.72
N THR A 21 10.84 -9.58 -0.40
CA THR A 21 12.09 -9.18 0.26
C THR A 21 11.81 -8.99 1.74
N PRO A 22 12.83 -8.95 2.62
CA PRO A 22 12.60 -8.70 4.05
C PRO A 22 11.81 -7.42 4.33
N LEU A 23 12.00 -6.38 3.50
CA LEU A 23 11.21 -5.15 3.62
C LEU A 23 9.74 -5.35 3.21
N HIS A 24 9.47 -6.20 2.22
CA HIS A 24 8.09 -6.56 1.88
C HIS A 24 7.39 -7.26 3.05
N GLU A 25 8.07 -8.24 3.63
CA GLU A 25 7.55 -9.03 4.76
C GLU A 25 7.32 -8.15 5.99
N GLU A 26 8.25 -7.26 6.31
CA GLU A 26 8.06 -6.29 7.41
C GLU A 26 6.87 -5.35 7.18
N ILE A 27 6.65 -4.87 5.95
CA ILE A 27 5.48 -4.05 5.63
C ILE A 27 4.18 -4.84 5.86
N LEU A 28 4.14 -6.12 5.45
CA LEU A 28 2.99 -7.00 5.66
C LEU A 28 2.74 -7.24 7.16
N LEU A 29 3.80 -7.51 7.94
CA LEU A 29 3.72 -7.64 9.40
C LEU A 29 3.17 -6.37 10.07
N VAL A 30 3.67 -5.20 9.68
CA VAL A 30 3.17 -3.92 10.22
C VAL A 30 1.67 -3.75 9.96
N LEU A 31 1.20 -4.06 8.75
CA LEU A 31 -0.22 -3.99 8.42
C LEU A 31 -1.04 -5.04 9.20
N TYR A 32 -0.51 -6.25 9.35
CA TYR A 32 -1.15 -7.34 10.09
C TYR A 32 -1.32 -7.03 11.57
N GLU A 33 -0.24 -6.65 12.27
CA GLU A 33 -0.24 -6.36 13.70
C GLU A 33 -1.15 -5.18 14.05
N ARG A 34 -1.21 -4.17 13.17
CA ARG A 34 -2.13 -3.03 13.32
C ARG A 34 -3.57 -3.35 12.93
N ARG A 35 -3.83 -4.59 12.50
CA ARG A 35 -5.12 -5.10 12.02
C ARG A 35 -5.68 -4.27 10.86
N ALA A 36 -4.80 -3.70 10.03
CA ALA A 36 -5.15 -2.93 8.86
C ALA A 36 -5.53 -3.88 7.71
N ILE A 37 -6.63 -4.62 7.89
CA ILE A 37 -7.11 -5.65 6.96
C ILE A 37 -8.26 -5.07 6.14
N TYR A 38 -8.25 -5.32 4.84
CA TYR A 38 -9.31 -4.84 3.97
C TYR A 38 -10.66 -5.51 4.29
N GLY A 39 -11.73 -4.73 4.32
CA GLY A 39 -13.05 -5.20 4.77
C GLY A 39 -13.14 -5.46 6.28
N GLY A 40 -12.05 -5.25 7.04
CA GLY A 40 -12.02 -5.37 8.49
C GLY A 40 -12.61 -4.14 9.21
N ARG A 41 -12.78 -4.26 10.52
CA ARG A 41 -13.32 -3.19 11.38
C ARG A 41 -12.36 -2.00 11.58
N ARG A 42 -11.07 -2.16 11.30
CA ARG A 42 -10.04 -1.12 11.52
C ARG A 42 -9.64 -0.43 10.23
N ARG A 43 -9.24 0.83 10.36
CA ARG A 43 -8.81 1.69 9.26
C ARG A 43 -7.43 1.28 8.75
N GLY A 44 -7.23 1.40 7.43
CA GLY A 44 -5.94 1.18 6.79
C GLY A 44 -4.89 2.20 7.25
N LEU A 45 -3.62 1.90 6.99
CA LEU A 45 -2.51 2.76 7.42
C LEU A 45 -2.04 3.69 6.30
N PRO A 46 -1.83 4.98 6.58
CA PRO A 46 -1.11 5.86 5.68
C PRO A 46 0.35 5.43 5.52
N LYS A 47 0.94 5.65 4.33
CA LYS A 47 2.37 5.37 4.06
C LYS A 47 3.30 5.95 5.13
N ARG A 48 3.03 7.18 5.60
CA ARG A 48 3.82 7.84 6.64
C ARG A 48 3.81 7.06 7.96
N THR A 49 2.67 6.50 8.34
CA THR A 49 2.53 5.70 9.56
C THR A 49 3.28 4.40 9.46
N ILE A 50 3.21 3.72 8.30
CA ILE A 50 4.00 2.51 8.03
C ILE A 50 5.49 2.82 8.15
N GLY A 51 5.96 3.89 7.51
CA GLY A 51 7.37 4.30 7.57
C GLY A 51 7.84 4.68 8.99
N ALA A 52 6.98 5.32 9.80
CA ALA A 52 7.30 5.62 11.19
C ALA A 52 7.46 4.34 12.02
N ILE A 53 6.53 3.38 11.88
CA ILE A 53 6.61 2.10 12.61
C ILE A 53 7.86 1.30 12.20
N LEU A 54 8.22 1.28 10.91
CA LEU A 54 9.45 0.64 10.45
C LEU A 54 10.70 1.32 11.05
N ALA A 55 10.71 2.66 11.12
CA ALA A 55 11.80 3.40 11.73
C ALA A 55 11.92 3.12 13.24
N ASP A 56 10.79 3.00 13.95
CA ASP A 56 10.75 2.63 15.37
C ASP A 56 11.29 1.21 15.60
N ARG A 57 11.18 0.32 14.62
CA ARG A 57 11.79 -1.03 14.61
C ARG A 57 13.26 -1.03 14.19
N GLY A 58 13.88 0.14 14.03
CA GLY A 58 15.28 0.27 13.59
C GLY A 58 15.49 0.20 12.07
N ARG A 59 14.44 0.06 11.26
CA ARG A 59 14.55 0.08 9.80
C ARG A 59 14.11 1.41 9.20
N ARG A 60 15.07 2.31 8.99
CA ARG A 60 14.84 3.57 8.27
C ARG A 60 14.75 3.32 6.77
N VAL A 61 13.62 3.70 6.15
CA VAL A 61 13.35 3.49 4.73
C VAL A 61 12.99 4.82 4.07
N SER A 62 13.58 5.10 2.90
CA SER A 62 13.24 6.30 2.15
C SER A 62 11.78 6.25 1.66
N GLY A 63 11.15 7.42 1.52
CA GLY A 63 9.76 7.52 1.08
C GLY A 63 9.52 6.93 -0.32
N ASN A 64 10.55 6.88 -1.17
CA ASN A 64 10.51 6.28 -2.50
C ASN A 64 10.62 4.75 -2.43
N SER A 65 11.53 4.23 -1.62
CA SER A 65 11.69 2.78 -1.43
C SER A 65 10.41 2.16 -0.83
N LEU A 66 9.84 2.79 0.20
CA LEU A 66 8.58 2.34 0.78
C LEU A 66 7.42 2.41 -0.22
N SER A 67 7.37 3.44 -1.07
CA SER A 67 6.35 3.55 -2.11
C SER A 67 6.48 2.45 -3.16
N GLY A 68 7.71 2.15 -3.61
CA GLY A 68 7.97 1.07 -4.56
C GLY A 68 7.51 -0.28 -4.02
N ARG A 69 7.85 -0.57 -2.76
CA ARG A 69 7.50 -1.85 -2.11
C ARG A 69 6.00 -2.01 -1.89
N LEU A 70 5.31 -0.94 -1.53
CA LEU A 70 3.85 -0.94 -1.45
C LEU A 70 3.20 -1.14 -2.83
N SER A 71 3.76 -0.54 -3.88
CA SER A 71 3.29 -0.76 -5.26
C SER A 71 3.52 -2.19 -5.75
N GLU A 72 4.68 -2.76 -5.45
CA GLU A 72 5.03 -4.15 -5.75
C GLU A 72 4.09 -5.14 -5.03
N LEU A 73 3.90 -4.96 -3.72
CA LEU A 73 2.96 -5.75 -2.92
C LEU A 73 1.53 -5.64 -3.44
N ALA A 74 1.13 -4.45 -3.91
CA ALA A 74 -0.20 -4.24 -4.48
C ALA A 74 -0.35 -4.93 -5.84
N GLY A 75 0.67 -4.84 -6.70
CA GLY A 75 0.69 -5.56 -7.98
C GLY A 75 0.60 -7.07 -7.81
N ALA A 76 1.19 -7.61 -6.74
CA ALA A 76 1.12 -9.03 -6.38
C ALA A 76 -0.13 -9.41 -5.56
N GLY A 77 -1.01 -8.45 -5.23
CA GLY A 77 -2.27 -8.69 -4.54
C GLY A 77 -2.16 -8.98 -3.04
N TYR A 78 -1.03 -8.71 -2.38
CA TYR A 78 -0.87 -8.87 -0.93
C TYR A 78 -1.39 -7.67 -0.13
N VAL A 79 -1.38 -6.48 -0.74
CA VAL A 79 -1.94 -5.26 -0.14
C VAL A 79 -2.84 -4.57 -1.13
N MET A 80 -3.68 -3.66 -0.64
CA MET A 80 -4.38 -2.73 -1.49
C MET A 80 -4.29 -1.30 -0.97
N CYS A 81 -4.47 -0.37 -1.89
CA CYS A 81 -4.51 1.05 -1.59
C CYS A 81 -5.91 1.59 -1.84
N GLU A 82 -6.58 2.04 -0.79
CA GLU A 82 -7.78 2.84 -0.89
C GLU A 82 -7.39 4.30 -1.03
N ARG A 83 -7.75 4.89 -2.18
CA ARG A 83 -7.60 6.33 -2.40
C ARG A 83 -8.96 6.96 -2.14
N GLY A 84 -9.07 7.74 -1.08
CA GLY A 84 -10.28 8.53 -0.84
C GLY A 84 -10.47 9.52 -1.97
N GLU A 85 -11.60 9.43 -2.68
CA GLU A 85 -11.95 10.34 -3.77
C GLU A 85 -12.09 11.79 -3.28
N VAL A 86 -11.73 12.71 -4.16
CA VAL A 86 -11.76 14.16 -3.93
C VAL A 86 -13.14 14.71 -4.30
N ARG A 87 -13.74 15.51 -3.41
CA ARG A 87 -14.70 16.55 -3.78
C ARG A 87 -14.13 17.91 -3.36
N ILE A 88 -13.60 18.70 -4.31
CA ILE A 88 -13.79 20.16 -4.41
C ILE A 88 -13.66 20.52 -5.90
N PHE A 89 -14.71 21.12 -6.45
CA PHE A 89 -14.84 21.58 -7.83
C PHE A 89 -14.50 23.08 -7.86
N ASP A 90 -13.30 23.44 -8.29
CA ASP A 90 -13.00 24.83 -8.67
C ASP A 90 -12.92 24.90 -10.21
N ILE A 91 -14.01 25.37 -10.81
CA ILE A 91 -14.19 25.48 -12.27
C ILE A 91 -13.12 26.39 -12.90
N LYS A 92 -12.58 27.37 -12.15
CA LYS A 92 -11.70 28.39 -12.70
C LYS A 92 -10.24 27.93 -12.83
N SER A 93 -9.76 27.10 -11.90
CA SER A 93 -8.33 26.79 -11.80
C SER A 93 -7.94 25.41 -12.35
N ARG A 94 -8.91 24.51 -12.61
CA ARG A 94 -8.67 23.10 -13.01
C ARG A 94 -7.65 22.37 -12.11
N GLN A 95 -7.51 22.79 -10.85
CA GLN A 95 -6.54 22.21 -9.94
C GLN A 95 -7.15 21.02 -9.19
N TYR A 96 -6.57 19.85 -9.41
CA TYR A 96 -6.90 18.63 -8.66
C TYR A 96 -6.01 18.55 -7.43
N ARG A 97 -6.57 18.61 -6.21
CA ARG A 97 -5.81 18.38 -4.98
C ARG A 97 -6.32 17.10 -4.32
N TYR A 98 -5.45 16.09 -4.19
CA TYR A 98 -5.75 14.87 -3.44
C TYR A 98 -5.87 15.19 -1.94
N VAL A 99 -7.10 15.22 -1.40
CA VAL A 99 -7.34 15.64 -0.01
C VAL A 99 -7.24 14.48 1.00
N LYS A 100 -7.44 13.21 0.58
CA LYS A 100 -7.26 12.06 1.47
C LYS A 100 -5.95 11.32 1.18
N LYS A 101 -5.12 11.18 2.21
CA LYS A 101 -3.89 10.38 2.19
C LYS A 101 -4.26 8.93 1.82
N PRO A 102 -3.56 8.28 0.86
CA PRO A 102 -3.81 6.89 0.51
C PRO A 102 -3.66 6.01 1.74
N LEU A 103 -4.65 5.14 1.97
CA LEU A 103 -4.67 4.16 3.05
C LEU A 103 -4.32 2.80 2.47
N TRP A 104 -3.45 2.08 3.17
CA TRP A 104 -2.97 0.77 2.78
C TRP A 104 -3.56 -0.28 3.71
N TYR A 105 -3.98 -1.38 3.12
CA TYR A 105 -4.60 -2.51 3.79
C TYR A 105 -3.94 -3.80 3.34
N LEU A 106 -3.87 -4.76 4.23
CA LEU A 106 -3.61 -6.16 3.92
C LEU A 106 -4.83 -6.75 3.21
N THR A 107 -4.61 -7.47 2.11
CA THR A 107 -5.68 -8.29 1.52
C THR A 107 -5.79 -9.62 2.26
N GLU A 108 -6.81 -10.42 1.93
CA GLU A 108 -6.91 -11.80 2.43
C GLU A 108 -5.68 -12.64 2.06
N ARG A 109 -5.17 -12.47 0.84
CA ARG A 109 -3.92 -13.12 0.40
C ARG A 109 -2.72 -12.67 1.24
N GLY A 110 -2.59 -11.37 1.49
CA GLY A 110 -1.56 -10.83 2.38
C GLY A 110 -1.65 -11.36 3.80
N LYS A 111 -2.87 -11.50 4.32
CA LYS A 111 -3.16 -12.05 5.65
C LYS A 111 -2.66 -13.49 5.78
N ARG A 112 -3.10 -14.36 4.88
CA ARG A 112 -2.68 -15.77 4.88
C ARG A 112 -1.19 -15.91 4.74
N TYR A 113 -0.56 -15.12 3.87
CA TYR A 113 0.89 -15.13 3.73
C TYR A 113 1.60 -14.82 5.06
N VAL A 114 1.13 -13.83 5.82
CA VAL A 114 1.71 -13.52 7.14
C VAL A 114 1.50 -14.66 8.12
N GLU A 115 0.27 -15.17 8.24
CA GLU A 115 -0.11 -16.23 9.18
C GLU A 115 0.69 -17.52 8.90
N GLU A 116 0.65 -18.00 7.66
CA GLU A 116 1.26 -19.28 7.27
C GLU A 116 2.79 -19.21 7.15
N ARG A 117 3.35 -18.10 6.66
CA ARG A 117 4.77 -18.05 6.24
C ARG A 117 5.66 -17.23 7.16
N LEU A 118 5.11 -16.25 7.88
CA LEU A 118 5.91 -15.39 8.76
C LEU A 118 5.69 -15.71 10.24
N LEU A 119 4.47 -16.08 10.62
CA LEU A 119 4.14 -16.44 11.99
C LEU A 119 4.14 -17.95 12.23
N GLY A 120 4.04 -18.76 11.16
CA GLY A 120 4.02 -20.22 11.26
C GLY A 120 2.76 -20.74 11.94
N GLU A 121 1.67 -19.95 11.92
CA GLU A 121 0.36 -20.40 12.39
C GLU A 121 -0.22 -21.30 11.28
N GLU A 122 -0.20 -22.61 11.50
CA GLU A 122 -1.05 -23.52 10.73
C GLU A 122 -2.51 -23.24 11.13
N LEU A 123 -3.32 -22.82 10.16
CA LEU A 123 -4.74 -22.49 10.31
C LEU A 123 -5.59 -23.67 10.78
#